data_AF-A0A959UQS8-F1
#
_entry.id   AF-A0A959UQS8-F1
#
_cell.length_a   1.000
_cell.length_b   1.000
_cell.length_c   1.000
_cell.angle_alpha   90.00
_cell.angle_beta   90.00
_cell.angle_gamma   90.00
#
_symmetry.space_group_name_H-M   'P 1'
#
loop_
_entity.id
_entity.type
_entity.pdbx_description
1 polymer ?
#
loop_
_entity_poly.entity_id
_entity_poly.type
_entity_poly.pdbx_seq_one_letter_code
_entity_poly.pdbx_strand_id
1 'polypeptide(L)'
;MDTRPKMVAEARLFIRLALLSFAGFVFYYAHLFFGVLDNAFLFKALAVTFLLATVPLPIIAVNNKKLFPELTSGGKTLITFVSILLLFHHFLMTFVFVLFLQGERVF
;
A
#
# COMPACT_ATOMS: atom_id res chain seq x y z
N MET A 1 -17.54 -10.57 -23.48
CA MET A 1 -16.32 -9.76 -23.27
C MET A 1 -15.16 -10.69 -23.04
N ASP A 2 -14.12 -10.64 -23.87
CA ASP A 2 -12.92 -11.46 -23.73
C ASP A 2 -12.33 -11.36 -22.31
N THR A 3 -12.01 -12.51 -21.71
CA THR A 3 -11.53 -12.61 -20.32
C THR A 3 -10.09 -12.11 -20.14
N ARG A 4 -9.28 -12.21 -21.21
CA ARG A 4 -7.86 -11.79 -21.21
C ARG A 4 -7.64 -10.28 -21.02
N PRO A 5 -8.30 -9.37 -21.78
CA PRO A 5 -8.09 -7.93 -21.59
C PRO A 5 -8.47 -7.46 -20.18
N LYS A 6 -9.51 -8.06 -19.58
CA LYS A 6 -9.90 -7.80 -18.18
C LYS A 6 -8.81 -8.24 -17.19
N MET A 7 -8.25 -9.43 -17.37
CA MET A 7 -7.13 -9.93 -16.53
C MET A 7 -5.89 -9.04 -16.62
N VAL A 8 -5.51 -8.60 -17.82
CA VAL A 8 -4.36 -7.70 -18.02
C VAL A 8 -4.58 -6.35 -17.35
N ALA A 9 -5.80 -5.81 -17.42
CA ALA A 9 -6.15 -4.55 -16.75
C ALA A 9 -6.05 -4.66 -15.23
N GLU A 10 -6.57 -5.75 -14.65
CA GLU A 10 -6.48 -6.02 -13.21
C GLU A 10 -5.02 -6.24 -12.76
N ALA A 11 -4.20 -6.95 -13.54
CA ALA A 11 -2.79 -7.18 -13.20
C ALA A 11 -1.99 -5.87 -13.25
N ARG A 12 -2.25 -5.03 -14.26
CA ARG A 12 -1.67 -3.69 -14.36
C ARG A 12 -2.08 -2.82 -13.18
N LEU A 13 -3.34 -2.88 -12.75
CA LEU A 13 -3.82 -2.18 -11.57
C LEU A 13 -3.09 -2.67 -10.32
N PHE A 14 -2.96 -3.99 -10.14
CA PHE A 14 -2.24 -4.58 -9.01
C PHE A 14 -0.80 -4.06 -8.92
N ILE A 15 -0.06 -4.08 -10.04
CA ILE A 15 1.32 -3.57 -10.08
C ILE A 15 1.37 -2.08 -9.75
N ARG A 16 0.46 -1.27 -10.31
CA ARG A 16 0.39 0.17 -10.02
C ARG A 16 0.13 0.45 -8.54
N LEU A 17 -0.78 -0.30 -7.93
CA LEU A 17 -1.09 -0.18 -6.52
C LEU A 17 0.08 -0.66 -5.64
N ALA A 18 0.79 -1.71 -6.05
CA ALA A 18 1.98 -2.18 -5.36
C ALA A 18 3.10 -1.13 -5.39
N LEU A 19 3.34 -0.51 -6.55
CA LEU A 19 4.28 0.60 -6.70
C LEU A 19 3.86 1.83 -5.87
N LEU A 20 2.57 2.16 -5.86
CA LEU A 20 2.06 3.25 -5.04
C LEU A 20 2.24 2.99 -3.54
N SER A 21 1.99 1.76 -3.11
CA SER A 21 2.22 1.36 -1.72
C SER A 21 3.70 1.37 -1.35
N PHE A 22 4.57 0.96 -2.27
CA PHE A 22 6.00 1.09 -2.08
C PHE A 22 6.44 2.56 -1.99
N ALA A 23 5.89 3.44 -2.83
CA ALA A 23 6.16 4.87 -2.74
C ALA A 23 5.67 5.47 -1.40
N GLY A 24 4.48 5.08 -0.93
CA GLY A 24 3.97 5.45 0.39
C GLY A 24 4.89 5.00 1.52
N PHE A 25 5.41 3.76 1.45
CA PHE A 25 6.40 3.24 2.39
C PHE A 25 7.69 4.09 2.41
N VAL A 26 8.27 4.35 1.23
CA VAL A 26 9.48 5.19 1.12
C VAL A 26 9.21 6.59 1.66
N PHE A 27 8.05 7.18 1.34
CA PHE A 27 7.64 8.49 1.83
C PHE A 27 7.55 8.53 3.37
N TYR A 28 6.92 7.53 3.99
CA TYR A 28 6.81 7.44 5.45
C TYR A 28 8.15 7.37 6.14
N TYR A 29 9.05 6.52 5.65
CA TYR A 29 10.38 6.37 6.21
C TYR A 29 11.25 7.60 5.95
N ALA A 30 11.17 8.17 4.74
CA ALA A 30 11.90 9.38 4.43
C ALA A 30 11.48 10.52 5.38
N HIS A 31 10.18 10.68 5.63
CA HIS A 31 9.70 11.67 6.59
C HIS A 31 10.11 11.35 8.03
N LEU A 32 10.00 10.08 8.47
CA LEU A 32 10.35 9.67 9.84
C LEU A 32 11.83 9.92 10.16
N PHE A 33 12.74 9.65 9.22
CA PHE A 33 14.18 9.74 9.45
C PHE A 33 14.80 11.08 9.04
N PHE A 34 14.28 11.73 8.00
CA PHE A 34 14.88 12.95 7.45
C PHE A 34 13.99 14.19 7.58
N GLY A 35 12.76 14.06 8.09
CA GLY A 35 11.87 15.20 8.28
C GLY A 35 11.45 15.89 6.98
N VAL A 36 11.21 15.12 5.90
CA VAL A 36 10.98 15.64 4.53
C VAL A 36 9.81 16.64 4.39
N LEU A 37 8.90 16.71 5.36
CA LEU A 37 7.67 17.51 5.29
C LEU A 37 7.35 18.14 6.64
N ASP A 38 7.74 19.40 6.83
CA ASP A 38 7.48 20.10 8.10
C ASP A 38 5.98 20.40 8.33
N ASN A 39 5.16 20.41 7.27
CA ASN A 39 3.73 20.66 7.39
C ASN A 39 2.97 19.38 7.82
N ALA A 40 2.67 19.30 9.11
CA ALA A 40 1.95 18.17 9.71
C ALA A 40 0.56 17.92 9.10
N PHE A 41 -0.16 18.95 8.69
CA PHE A 41 -1.48 18.78 8.07
C PHE A 41 -1.35 18.12 6.69
N LEU A 42 -0.45 18.64 5.85
CA LEU A 42 -0.21 18.09 4.52
C LEU A 42 0.32 16.66 4.60
N PHE A 43 1.21 16.40 5.55
CA PHE A 43 1.75 15.07 5.79
C PHE A 43 0.65 14.07 6.18
N LYS A 44 -0.23 14.42 7.14
CA LYS A 44 -1.36 13.57 7.55
C LYS A 44 -2.33 13.32 6.40
N ALA A 45 -2.63 14.35 5.60
CA ALA A 45 -3.49 14.21 4.43
C ALA A 45 -2.91 13.25 3.38
N LEU A 46 -1.60 13.37 3.10
CA LEU A 46 -0.89 12.45 2.20
C LEU A 46 -0.87 11.02 2.76
N ALA A 47 -0.60 10.86 4.05
CA ALA A 47 -0.60 9.55 4.71
C ALA A 47 -1.95 8.83 4.57
N VAL A 48 -3.04 9.54 4.90
CA VAL A 48 -4.40 9.01 4.74
C VAL A 48 -4.69 8.68 3.27
N THR A 49 -4.23 9.51 2.34
CA THR A 49 -4.39 9.27 0.90
C THR A 49 -3.67 7.99 0.46
N PHE A 50 -2.41 7.79 0.88
CA PHE A 50 -1.66 6.56 0.59
C PHE A 50 -2.34 5.32 1.19
N LEU A 51 -2.86 5.41 2.41
CA LEU A 51 -3.63 4.33 3.03
C LEU A 51 -4.86 3.98 2.17
N LEU A 52 -5.72 4.95 1.88
CA LEU A 52 -6.96 4.73 1.12
C LEU A 52 -6.70 4.20 -0.28
N ALA A 53 -5.69 4.74 -0.97
CA ALA A 53 -5.35 4.32 -2.32
C ALA A 53 -4.83 2.88 -2.37
N THR A 54 -4.27 2.35 -1.28
CA THR A 54 -3.68 1.01 -1.21
C THR A 54 -4.61 -0.07 -0.64
N VAL A 55 -5.77 0.31 -0.08
CA VAL A 55 -6.83 -0.63 0.36
C VAL A 55 -7.21 -1.67 -0.70
N PRO A 56 -7.34 -1.33 -2.00
CA PRO A 56 -7.72 -2.33 -3.01
C PRO A 56 -6.66 -3.40 -3.27
N LEU A 57 -5.39 -3.16 -2.91
CA LEU A 57 -4.27 -4.07 -3.18
C LEU A 57 -4.49 -5.47 -2.57
N PRO A 58 -4.74 -5.63 -1.26
CA PRO A 58 -5.04 -6.95 -0.69
C PRO A 58 -6.34 -7.56 -1.20
N ILE A 59 -7.35 -6.76 -1.56
CA ILE A 59 -8.60 -7.27 -2.15
C ILE A 59 -8.32 -7.94 -3.50
N ILE A 60 -7.50 -7.30 -4.33
CA ILE A 60 -7.05 -7.85 -5.62
C ILE A 60 -6.15 -9.07 -5.40
N ALA A 61 -5.27 -9.03 -4.39
CA ALA A 61 -4.42 -10.16 -4.02
C ALA A 61 -5.22 -11.39 -3.58
N VAL A 62 -6.28 -11.22 -2.78
CA VAL A 62 -7.16 -12.33 -2.34
C VAL A 62 -7.93 -12.91 -3.52
N ASN A 63 -8.34 -12.06 -4.49
CA ASN A 63 -9.04 -12.48 -5.70
C ASN A 63 -8.11 -13.01 -6.82
N ASN A 64 -6.86 -13.33 -6.50
CA ASN A 64 -5.79 -13.64 -7.46
C ASN A 64 -5.98 -14.88 -8.35
N LYS A 65 -7.00 -15.73 -8.12
CA LYS A 65 -7.15 -17.01 -8.82
C LYS A 65 -7.13 -16.87 -10.35
N LYS A 66 -7.64 -15.76 -10.88
CA LYS A 66 -7.63 -15.43 -12.31
C LYS A 66 -6.44 -14.56 -12.73
N LEU A 67 -5.87 -13.77 -11.82
CA LEU A 67 -4.81 -12.80 -12.09
C LEU A 67 -3.44 -13.43 -12.29
N PHE A 68 -3.14 -14.46 -11.49
CA PHE A 68 -1.85 -15.14 -11.51
C PHE A 68 -2.05 -16.66 -11.61
N PRO A 69 -2.54 -17.18 -12.75
CA PRO A 69 -2.86 -18.59 -12.89
C PRO A 69 -1.65 -19.49 -12.72
N GLU A 70 -0.47 -19.02 -13.14
CA GLU A 70 0.81 -19.75 -13.10
C GLU A 70 1.47 -19.79 -11.71
N LEU A 71 0.99 -19.02 -10.74
CA LEU A 71 1.48 -19.11 -9.36
C LEU A 71 0.97 -20.40 -8.70
N THR A 72 1.89 -21.08 -8.02
CA THR A 72 1.57 -22.19 -7.12
C THR A 72 0.62 -21.72 -6.00
N SER A 73 -0.08 -22.66 -5.36
CA SER A 73 -0.93 -22.36 -4.20
C SER A 73 -0.16 -21.59 -3.12
N GLY A 74 1.09 -21.96 -2.86
CA GLY A 74 1.99 -21.25 -1.94
C GLY A 74 2.31 -19.82 -2.37
N GLY A 75 2.62 -19.59 -3.65
CA GLY A 75 2.88 -18.24 -4.16
C GLY A 75 1.68 -17.30 -4.06
N LYS A 76 0.46 -17.82 -4.29
CA LYS A 76 -0.79 -17.08 -4.12
C LYS A 76 -1.01 -16.68 -2.65
N THR A 77 -0.78 -17.60 -1.73
CA THR A 77 -0.86 -17.33 -0.28
C THR A 77 0.16 -16.27 0.13
N LEU A 78 1.40 -16.35 -0.38
CA LEU A 78 2.45 -15.38 -0.08
C LEU A 78 2.07 -13.96 -0.54
N ILE A 79 1.59 -13.80 -1.78
CA ILE A 79 1.19 -12.47 -2.28
C ILE A 79 0.05 -11.89 -1.46
N THR A 80 -0.95 -12.70 -1.12
CA THR A 80 -2.05 -12.29 -0.25
C THR A 80 -1.53 -11.84 1.11
N PHE A 81 -0.68 -12.65 1.74
CA PHE A 81 -0.11 -12.35 3.05
C PHE A 81 0.72 -11.05 3.02
N VAL A 82 1.61 -10.91 2.05
CA VAL A 82 2.45 -9.71 1.87
C VAL A 82 1.58 -8.47 1.64
N SER A 83 0.52 -8.57 0.84
CA SER A 83 -0.38 -7.45 0.57
C SER A 83 -1.17 -7.03 1.82
N ILE A 84 -1.62 -7.99 2.64
CA ILE A 84 -2.28 -7.72 3.91
C ILE A 84 -1.31 -7.09 4.90
N LEU A 85 -0.09 -7.64 5.01
CA LEU A 85 0.95 -7.11 5.90
C LEU A 85 1.33 -5.68 5.52
N LEU A 86 1.42 -5.39 4.22
CA LEU A 86 1.70 -4.06 3.70
C LEU A 86 0.58 -3.07 4.00
N LEU A 87 -0.69 -3.48 3.86
CA LEU A 87 -1.85 -2.65 4.26
C LEU A 87 -1.85 -2.41 5.78
N PHE A 88 -1.60 -3.44 6.58
CA PHE A 88 -1.49 -3.32 8.03
C PHE A 88 -0.38 -2.34 8.43
N HIS A 89 0.78 -2.44 7.77
CA HIS A 89 1.88 -1.51 7.97
C HIS A 89 1.47 -0.07 7.59
N HIS A 90 0.83 0.14 6.44
CA HIS A 90 0.33 1.46 6.04
C HIS A 90 -0.69 2.02 7.03
N PHE A 91 -1.58 1.17 7.54
CA PHE A 91 -2.56 1.54 8.54
C PHE A 91 -1.87 1.99 9.84
N LEU A 92 -0.93 1.19 10.33
CA LEU A 92 -0.19 1.48 11.56
C LEU A 92 0.64 2.76 11.42
N MET A 93 1.37 2.94 10.32
CA MET A 93 2.12 4.17 10.07
C MET A 93 1.19 5.38 10.03
N THR A 94 0.10 5.32 9.27
CA THR A 94 -0.89 6.41 9.21
C THR A 94 -1.48 6.72 10.59
N PHE A 95 -1.81 5.69 11.37
CA PHE A 95 -2.31 5.84 12.74
C PHE A 95 -1.29 6.52 13.66
N VAL A 96 -0.03 6.08 13.62
CA VAL A 96 1.07 6.72 14.36
C VAL A 96 1.23 8.18 13.95
N PHE A 97 1.21 8.47 12.65
CA PHE A 97 1.35 9.84 12.16
C PHE A 97 0.17 10.74 12.49
N VAL A 98 -1.06 10.21 12.43
CA VAL A 98 -2.26 10.99 12.73
C VAL A 98 -2.39 11.25 14.22
N LEU A 99 -2.18 10.22 15.06
CA LEU A 99 -2.42 10.30 16.50
C LEU A 99 -1.22 10.74 17.32
N PHE A 100 -0.02 10.23 17.02
CA PHE A 100 1.15 10.41 17.89
C PHE A 100 2.07 11.53 17.41
N LEU A 101 2.24 11.73 16.10
CA LEU A 101 3.04 12.83 15.58
C LEU A 101 2.18 14.11 15.50
N GLN A 102 2.02 14.78 16.64
CA GLN A 102 1.72 16.21 16.70
C GLN A 102 3.01 16.99 16.43
N GLY A 103 3.43 17.12 15.18
CA GLY A 103 4.40 18.15 14.73
C GLY A 103 5.79 18.20 15.39
N GLU A 104 6.06 17.43 16.44
CA GLU A 104 7.32 17.37 17.13
C GLU A 104 8.01 16.07 16.74
N ARG A 105 9.22 16.26 16.24
CA ARG A 105 10.15 15.22 15.85
C ARG A 105 10.19 14.18 16.96
N VAL A 106 10.07 12.91 16.61
CA VAL A 106 10.50 11.83 17.49
C VAL A 106 12.03 11.84 17.45
N PHE A 107 12.63 12.90 17.99
CA PHE A 107 14.02 13.15 18.41
C PHE A 107 14.16 14.63 18.81
#